data_AF-A0A5B0QW64-F1
#
_entry.id   AF-A0A5B0QW64-F1
#
_cell.length_a   1.000
_cell.length_b   1.000
_cell.length_c   1.000
_cell.angle_alpha   90.00
_cell.angle_beta   90.00
_cell.angle_gamma   90.00
#
_symmetry.space_group_name_H-M   'P 1'
#
loop_
_entity.id
_entity.type
_entity.pdbx_description
1 polymer ?
#
loop_
_entity_poly.entity_id
_entity_poly.type
_entity_poly.pdbx_seq_one_letter_code
_entity_poly.pdbx_strand_id
1 'polypeptide(L)'
;MTQPAPITLERPRRAPRMAMNDKLDSICALIEELNLTPKEFMAAFLEQHHDNVSFRRRYWGIKTGWDSTEKLILSIKKLACTNINGRGLWDRFILSEAIEIAMKEKPQSGVAPEGAYHNSRTVSESFFSMEELALRNEALVEQMPFLYNLIGSCIKGDPTPPGGGGKAGSLEEPSDEDSDEDNEYDSADELDDLDGLLLRKSRDPVSKRAKQVKTVARTICVMVAFGRNQQHNGFQLSNAVIFLAAGVTERVSGYLNYIGISSSRRTAHAALQTLGKEAEENLISRYSLDQSCSIAPLLCYDNLEFQEKVHMNSIGHTSQMFHGTWGYIHQIPPSLWPKLNPDKLTKEAMNRALHLGSKITIRPEMFTPTITSTNHWEKTQKSQITRVILEYLAKPKDSRVPLSKSPPAVHPITPEDQKISMLRLMIASDNSAQGVGDVFTGIIQQSGLTAEDFHSRLQIIEGDLGSCNIFDSLRRQRCPATGNHNSLDNVLPIPGAAHTLWNIAQAVFLAHWGNEKLARDTGAWRVLHALGVPVAKPVTKKDFNLMLCHIEKIHEASLLYCVL
;
A
#
# COMPACT_ATOMS: atom_id res chain seq x y z
N MET A 1 -14.29 -91.36 0.17
CA MET A 1 -13.97 -91.05 1.58
C MET A 1 -13.36 -89.65 1.61
N THR A 2 -14.24 -88.65 1.59
CA THR A 2 -14.63 -87.75 2.71
C THR A 2 -13.77 -86.49 2.77
N GLN A 3 -14.25 -85.45 2.06
CA GLN A 3 -13.84 -84.05 2.22
C GLN A 3 -14.15 -83.57 3.66
N PRO A 4 -13.30 -82.71 4.27
CA PRO A 4 -13.65 -82.01 5.49
C PRO A 4 -14.71 -80.94 5.20
N ALA A 5 -15.70 -80.83 6.08
CA ALA A 5 -16.81 -79.90 5.98
C ALA A 5 -16.36 -78.41 6.04
N PRO A 6 -17.08 -77.49 5.39
CA PRO A 6 -16.76 -76.06 5.40
C PRO A 6 -17.09 -75.43 6.75
N ILE A 7 -16.15 -74.64 7.28
CA ILE A 7 -16.35 -73.81 8.48
C ILE A 7 -17.30 -72.67 8.11
N THR A 8 -18.55 -72.77 8.55
CA THR A 8 -19.53 -71.68 8.53
C THR A 8 -19.12 -70.61 9.53
N LEU A 9 -18.66 -69.45 9.04
CA LEU A 9 -18.58 -68.21 9.80
C LEU A 9 -20.00 -67.79 10.22
N GLU A 10 -20.36 -68.02 11.49
CA GLU A 10 -21.60 -67.48 12.07
C GLU A 10 -21.60 -65.95 11.95
N ARG A 11 -22.57 -65.41 11.21
CA ARG A 11 -22.87 -63.97 11.25
C ARG A 11 -23.34 -63.61 12.67
N PRO A 12 -22.83 -62.52 13.28
CA PRO A 12 -23.27 -62.14 14.61
C PRO A 12 -24.78 -61.86 14.62
N ARG A 13 -25.51 -62.60 15.48
CA ARG A 13 -26.96 -62.45 15.69
C ARG A 13 -27.24 -61.01 16.12
N ARG A 14 -28.04 -60.27 15.35
CA ARG A 14 -28.55 -58.95 15.78
C ARG A 14 -29.41 -59.14 17.03
N ALA A 15 -29.13 -58.35 18.07
CA ALA A 15 -29.91 -58.35 19.30
C ALA A 15 -31.40 -58.02 19.04
N PRO A 16 -32.33 -58.51 19.88
CA PRO A 16 -33.76 -58.22 19.75
C PRO A 16 -34.06 -56.71 19.74
N ARG A 17 -35.05 -56.29 18.95
CA ARG A 17 -35.47 -54.88 18.85
C ARG A 17 -36.21 -54.46 20.12
N MET A 18 -35.48 -53.88 21.07
CA MET A 18 -36.04 -53.21 22.26
C MET A 18 -36.24 -51.71 22.01
N ALA A 19 -37.21 -51.09 22.69
CA ALA A 19 -37.40 -49.64 22.68
C ALA A 19 -36.21 -48.93 23.37
N MET A 20 -35.97 -47.66 23.05
CA MET A 20 -34.81 -46.92 23.59
C MET A 20 -34.92 -46.72 25.11
N ASN A 21 -36.12 -46.47 25.62
CA ASN A 21 -36.36 -46.27 27.05
C ASN A 21 -36.02 -47.55 27.84
N ASP A 22 -36.53 -48.72 27.41
CA ASP A 22 -36.22 -50.00 28.04
C ASP A 22 -34.72 -50.33 28.03
N LYS A 23 -34.00 -49.92 26.98
CA LYS A 23 -32.53 -50.06 26.92
C LYS A 23 -31.83 -49.16 27.92
N LEU A 24 -32.26 -47.90 28.05
CA LEU A 24 -31.69 -46.95 29.01
C LEU A 24 -31.94 -47.42 30.44
N ASP A 25 -33.16 -47.85 30.76
CA ASP A 25 -33.53 -48.34 32.09
C ASP A 25 -32.70 -49.58 32.48
N SER A 26 -32.53 -50.53 31.55
CA SER A 26 -31.70 -51.72 31.77
C SER A 26 -30.22 -51.38 32.00
N ILE A 27 -29.68 -50.41 31.24
CA ILE A 27 -28.28 -49.98 31.36
C ILE A 27 -28.06 -49.19 32.66
N CYS A 28 -29.00 -48.30 33.02
CA CYS A 28 -28.92 -47.54 34.27
C CYS A 28 -29.01 -48.48 35.49
N ALA A 29 -29.91 -49.45 35.48
CA ALA A 29 -30.00 -50.46 36.54
C ALA A 29 -28.68 -51.23 36.70
N LEU A 30 -28.04 -51.64 35.60
CA LEU A 30 -26.74 -52.30 35.64
C LEU A 30 -25.62 -51.39 36.16
N ILE A 31 -25.64 -50.11 35.79
CA ILE A 31 -24.67 -49.11 36.29
C ILE A 31 -24.82 -48.94 37.81
N GLU A 32 -26.06 -48.88 38.30
CA GLU A 32 -26.38 -48.78 39.74
C GLU A 32 -26.00 -50.05 40.51
N GLU A 33 -26.25 -51.26 39.95
CA GLU A 33 -25.81 -52.54 40.53
C GLU A 33 -24.29 -52.61 40.70
N LEU A 34 -23.54 -51.94 39.82
CA LEU A 34 -22.08 -51.84 39.88
C LEU A 34 -21.57 -50.68 40.76
N ASN A 35 -22.46 -50.02 41.52
CA ASN A 35 -22.17 -48.87 42.37
C ASN A 35 -21.52 -47.69 41.61
N LEU A 36 -21.94 -47.46 40.37
CA LEU A 36 -21.53 -46.31 39.57
C LEU A 36 -22.72 -45.40 39.30
N THR A 37 -22.48 -44.12 39.11
CA THR A 37 -23.44 -43.21 38.47
C THR A 37 -23.19 -43.15 36.95
N PRO A 38 -24.18 -42.73 36.14
CA PRO A 38 -23.95 -42.53 34.70
C PRO A 38 -22.79 -41.58 34.38
N LYS A 39 -22.53 -40.57 35.21
CA LYS A 39 -21.40 -39.65 35.04
C LYS A 39 -20.06 -40.32 35.33
N GLU A 40 -19.96 -41.06 36.43
CA GLU A 40 -18.75 -41.82 36.79
C GLU A 40 -18.46 -42.91 35.76
N PHE A 41 -19.49 -43.61 35.28
CA PHE A 41 -19.35 -44.55 34.17
C PHE A 41 -18.77 -43.88 32.92
N MET A 42 -19.33 -42.73 32.51
CA MET A 42 -18.85 -42.00 31.32
C MET A 42 -17.42 -41.50 31.49
N ALA A 43 -17.05 -40.95 32.65
CA ALA A 43 -15.69 -40.52 32.94
C ALA A 43 -14.71 -41.71 32.92
N ALA A 44 -15.05 -42.80 33.63
CA ALA A 44 -14.24 -44.01 33.65
C ALA A 44 -14.08 -44.63 32.25
N PHE A 45 -15.14 -44.62 31.43
CA PHE A 45 -15.08 -45.09 30.05
C PHE A 45 -14.13 -44.24 29.18
N LEU A 46 -14.06 -42.93 29.43
CA LEU A 46 -13.20 -42.02 28.67
C LEU A 46 -11.74 -42.05 29.12
N GLU A 47 -11.46 -42.33 30.40
CA GLU A 47 -10.12 -42.25 30.97
C GLU A 47 -9.40 -43.61 31.00
N GLN A 48 -10.10 -44.71 31.32
CA GLN A 48 -9.47 -46.02 31.56
C GLN A 48 -8.75 -46.61 30.34
N HIS A 49 -7.58 -47.22 30.57
CA HIS A 49 -6.68 -47.69 29.51
C HIS A 49 -6.84 -49.17 29.11
N HIS A 50 -7.91 -49.84 29.50
CA HIS A 50 -8.16 -51.25 29.18
C HIS A 50 -8.42 -51.49 27.67
N ASP A 51 -7.84 -52.53 27.08
CA ASP A 51 -7.85 -52.78 25.62
C ASP A 51 -9.24 -52.69 24.96
N ASN A 52 -10.25 -53.31 25.57
CA ASN A 52 -11.63 -53.27 25.07
C ASN A 52 -12.23 -51.84 25.11
N VAL A 53 -11.92 -51.05 26.14
CA VAL A 53 -12.40 -49.66 26.29
C VAL A 53 -11.65 -48.75 25.32
N SER A 54 -10.32 -48.90 25.24
CA SER A 54 -9.44 -48.20 24.31
C SER A 54 -9.86 -48.42 22.84
N PHE A 55 -10.18 -49.66 22.45
CA PHE A 55 -10.70 -49.97 21.11
C PHE A 55 -12.02 -49.25 20.81
N ARG A 56 -12.91 -49.12 21.80
CA ARG A 56 -14.23 -48.49 21.63
C ARG A 56 -14.16 -46.96 21.61
N ARG A 57 -13.21 -46.35 22.31
CA ARG A 57 -13.01 -44.88 22.29
C ARG A 57 -12.17 -44.36 21.12
N ARG A 58 -11.52 -45.23 20.34
CA ARG A 58 -10.61 -44.82 19.24
C ARG A 58 -11.21 -43.88 18.19
N TYR A 59 -12.55 -43.86 18.06
CA TYR A 59 -13.25 -43.02 17.10
C TYR A 59 -13.65 -41.64 17.65
N TRP A 60 -13.49 -41.40 18.95
CA TRP A 60 -14.03 -40.18 19.59
C TRP A 60 -13.31 -38.91 19.15
N GLY A 61 -12.01 -38.98 18.89
CA GLY A 61 -11.16 -37.83 18.52
C GLY A 61 -10.73 -37.80 17.05
N ILE A 62 -11.28 -38.65 16.18
CA ILE A 62 -10.89 -38.69 14.75
C ILE A 62 -12.06 -38.35 13.84
N LYS A 63 -11.75 -37.86 12.64
CA LYS A 63 -12.74 -37.39 11.66
C LYS A 63 -13.88 -38.38 11.41
N THR A 64 -13.58 -39.68 11.31
CA THR A 64 -14.59 -40.73 11.03
C THR A 64 -15.65 -40.91 12.13
N GLY A 65 -15.39 -40.47 13.38
CA GLY A 65 -16.33 -40.59 14.50
C GLY A 65 -16.73 -39.26 15.15
N TRP A 66 -16.10 -38.15 14.73
CA TRP A 66 -16.29 -36.83 15.34
C TRP A 66 -17.75 -36.38 15.36
N ASP A 67 -18.51 -36.57 14.28
CA ASP A 67 -19.92 -36.16 14.20
C ASP A 67 -20.76 -36.74 15.36
N SER A 68 -20.47 -37.98 15.76
CA SER A 68 -21.15 -38.64 16.87
C SER A 68 -20.70 -38.12 18.24
N THR A 69 -19.40 -37.80 18.39
CA THR A 69 -18.85 -37.14 19.57
C THR A 69 -19.42 -35.75 19.75
N GLU A 70 -19.44 -34.95 18.68
CA GLU A 70 -20.00 -33.61 18.65
C GLU A 70 -21.48 -33.64 19.03
N LYS A 71 -22.26 -34.56 18.45
CA LYS A 71 -23.66 -34.75 18.82
C LYS A 71 -23.86 -35.05 20.31
N LEU A 72 -22.97 -35.84 20.91
CA LEU A 72 -23.00 -36.11 22.35
C LEU A 72 -22.69 -34.85 23.17
N ILE A 73 -21.64 -34.11 22.82
CA ILE A 73 -21.27 -32.84 23.48
C ILE A 73 -22.42 -31.83 23.38
N LEU A 74 -23.05 -31.69 22.22
CA LEU A 74 -24.20 -30.81 22.02
C LEU A 74 -25.43 -31.24 22.83
N SER A 75 -25.62 -32.56 23.02
CA SER A 75 -26.68 -33.09 23.87
C SER A 75 -26.42 -32.77 25.36
N ILE A 76 -25.16 -32.86 25.80
CA ILE A 76 -24.74 -32.43 27.15
C ILE A 76 -24.96 -30.93 27.32
N LYS A 77 -24.54 -30.11 26.34
CA LYS A 77 -24.78 -28.66 26.33
C LYS A 77 -26.26 -28.34 26.47
N LYS A 78 -27.12 -29.00 25.69
CA LYS A 78 -28.58 -28.78 25.71
C LYS A 78 -29.15 -29.03 27.11
N LEU A 79 -28.72 -30.10 27.77
CA LEU A 79 -29.14 -30.41 29.13
C LEU A 79 -28.58 -29.40 30.15
N ALA A 80 -27.28 -29.10 30.09
CA ALA A 80 -26.61 -28.17 31.00
C ALA A 80 -27.18 -26.75 30.92
N CYS A 81 -27.52 -26.27 29.72
CA CYS A 81 -28.03 -24.93 29.48
C CYS A 81 -29.56 -24.78 29.64
N THR A 82 -30.24 -25.77 30.24
CA THR A 82 -31.71 -25.74 30.47
C THR A 82 -32.12 -24.59 31.41
N ASN A 83 -31.26 -24.25 32.38
CA ASN A 83 -31.49 -23.14 33.30
C ASN A 83 -30.31 -22.13 33.26
N ILE A 84 -30.55 -20.95 33.81
CA ILE A 84 -29.61 -19.81 33.71
C ILE A 84 -28.28 -20.08 34.42
N ASN A 85 -28.32 -20.77 35.56
CA ASN A 85 -27.11 -21.12 36.33
C ASN A 85 -26.24 -22.11 35.56
N GLY A 86 -26.85 -23.13 34.98
CA GLY A 86 -26.17 -24.13 34.15
C GLY A 86 -25.59 -23.52 32.86
N ARG A 87 -26.29 -22.56 32.25
CA ARG A 87 -25.73 -21.76 31.14
C ARG A 87 -24.47 -21.00 31.57
N GLY A 88 -24.49 -20.33 32.72
CA GLY A 88 -23.30 -19.62 33.22
C GLY A 88 -22.11 -20.54 33.52
N LEU A 89 -22.35 -21.78 33.95
CA LEU A 89 -21.30 -22.79 34.12
C LEU A 89 -20.72 -23.24 32.77
N TRP A 90 -21.58 -23.45 31.78
CA TRP A 90 -21.17 -23.81 30.42
C TRP A 90 -20.34 -22.69 29.77
N ASP A 91 -20.78 -21.44 29.86
CA ASP A 91 -20.07 -20.30 29.28
C ASP A 91 -18.67 -20.13 29.91
N ARG A 92 -18.55 -20.35 31.23
CA ARG A 92 -17.25 -20.34 31.93
C ARG A 92 -16.34 -21.47 31.47
N PHE A 93 -16.88 -22.67 31.25
CA PHE A 93 -16.13 -23.80 30.73
C PHE A 93 -15.60 -23.50 29.32
N ILE A 94 -16.47 -23.04 28.40
CA ILE A 94 -16.04 -22.68 27.04
C ILE A 94 -15.01 -21.55 27.04
N LEU A 95 -15.16 -20.55 27.92
CA LEU A 95 -14.16 -19.50 28.07
C LEU A 95 -12.80 -20.06 28.51
N SER A 96 -12.78 -21.00 29.46
CA SER A 96 -11.54 -21.66 29.91
C SER A 96 -10.84 -22.39 28.75
N GLU A 97 -11.58 -23.21 27.99
CA GLU A 97 -11.05 -23.92 26.83
C GLU A 97 -10.54 -22.96 25.74
N ALA A 98 -11.29 -21.89 25.47
CA ALA A 98 -10.89 -20.87 24.49
C ALA A 98 -9.63 -20.12 24.91
N ILE A 99 -9.47 -19.82 26.21
CA ILE A 99 -8.23 -19.23 26.76
C ILE A 99 -7.05 -20.17 26.54
N GLU A 100 -7.19 -21.47 26.80
CA GLU A 100 -6.09 -22.42 26.60
C GLU A 100 -5.63 -22.52 25.15
N ILE A 101 -6.57 -22.49 24.19
CA ILE A 101 -6.25 -22.50 22.76
C ILE A 101 -5.54 -21.19 22.38
N ALA A 102 -6.14 -20.04 22.70
CA ALA A 102 -5.58 -18.72 22.38
C ALA A 102 -4.24 -18.46 23.07
N MET A 103 -3.98 -19.05 24.24
CA MET A 103 -2.69 -18.94 24.93
C MET A 103 -1.55 -19.68 24.20
N LYS A 104 -1.86 -20.78 23.51
CA LYS A 104 -0.89 -21.55 22.71
C LYS A 104 -0.56 -20.84 21.39
N GLU A 105 -1.50 -20.06 20.88
CA GLU A 105 -1.32 -19.23 19.69
C GLU A 105 -0.47 -17.99 19.99
N LYS A 106 0.67 -17.91 19.31
CA LYS A 106 1.56 -16.74 19.36
C LYS A 106 2.51 -16.76 18.17
N PRO A 107 3.04 -15.59 17.79
CA PRO A 107 4.16 -15.52 16.88
C PRO A 107 5.37 -16.30 17.38
N GLN A 108 6.18 -16.81 16.44
CA GLN A 108 7.47 -17.40 16.76
C GLN A 108 8.36 -16.36 17.45
N SER A 109 8.77 -16.66 18.68
CA SER A 109 9.65 -15.77 19.46
C SER A 109 11.08 -15.90 18.97
N GLY A 110 11.80 -14.78 18.90
CA GLY A 110 13.16 -14.72 18.35
C GLY A 110 13.36 -13.45 17.52
N VAL A 111 14.60 -13.20 17.13
CA VAL A 111 14.96 -12.09 16.24
C VAL A 111 14.49 -12.42 14.82
N ALA A 112 13.98 -11.43 14.08
CA ALA A 112 13.66 -11.58 12.67
C ALA A 112 14.92 -11.88 11.83
N PRO A 113 14.81 -12.69 10.75
CA PRO A 113 13.57 -13.21 10.15
C PRO A 113 13.02 -14.49 10.81
N GLU A 114 13.79 -15.21 11.61
CA GLU A 114 13.35 -16.49 12.21
C GLU A 114 12.36 -16.32 13.37
N GLY A 115 12.15 -15.09 13.85
CA GLY A 115 11.14 -14.75 14.85
C GLY A 115 10.53 -13.36 14.65
N ALA A 116 9.59 -12.99 15.51
CA ALA A 116 8.78 -11.79 15.33
C ALA A 116 9.41 -10.47 15.87
N TYR A 117 10.66 -10.51 16.38
CA TYR A 117 11.32 -9.34 16.93
C TYR A 117 12.14 -8.57 15.92
N HIS A 118 11.72 -7.34 15.68
CA HIS A 118 12.43 -6.36 14.87
C HIS A 118 13.12 -5.33 15.75
N ASN A 119 14.43 -5.25 15.64
CA ASN A 119 15.24 -4.29 16.37
C ASN A 119 15.26 -2.95 15.62
N SER A 120 14.85 -1.87 16.29
CA SER A 120 14.84 -0.53 15.70
C SER A 120 16.23 -0.06 15.25
N ARG A 121 17.32 -0.69 15.73
CA ARG A 121 18.69 -0.33 15.33
C ARG A 121 19.19 -1.04 14.08
N THR A 122 18.48 -2.06 13.61
CA THR A 122 18.87 -2.90 12.46
C THR A 122 17.75 -3.01 11.42
N VAL A 123 16.68 -2.25 11.58
CA VAL A 123 15.57 -2.21 10.61
C VAL A 123 16.04 -1.53 9.34
N SER A 124 15.67 -2.10 8.19
CA SER A 124 16.00 -1.60 6.84
C SER A 124 14.77 -1.02 6.15
N GLU A 125 14.97 -0.37 4.99
CA GLU A 125 13.87 0.08 4.12
C GLU A 125 12.94 -1.08 3.71
N SER A 126 13.50 -2.26 3.44
CA SER A 126 12.75 -3.46 3.00
C SER A 126 11.67 -3.90 3.99
N PHE A 127 11.85 -3.62 5.28
CA PHE A 127 10.85 -3.85 6.33
C PHE A 127 9.51 -3.17 6.08
N PHE A 128 9.51 -2.06 5.35
CA PHE A 128 8.31 -1.31 5.00
C PHE A 128 7.75 -1.69 3.62
N SER A 129 8.38 -2.63 2.92
CA SER A 129 7.89 -3.13 1.64
C SER A 129 6.55 -3.88 1.79
N MET A 130 5.77 -3.87 0.72
CA MET A 130 4.48 -4.56 0.67
C MET A 130 4.63 -6.07 0.77
N GLU A 131 5.68 -6.62 0.18
CA GLU A 131 6.00 -8.04 0.22
C GLU A 131 6.30 -8.50 1.66
N GLU A 132 7.19 -7.80 2.37
CA GLU A 132 7.50 -8.14 3.77
C GLU A 132 6.31 -7.91 4.71
N LEU A 133 5.45 -6.94 4.43
CA LEU A 133 4.20 -6.73 5.18
C LEU A 133 3.23 -7.90 4.98
N ALA A 134 3.00 -8.33 3.73
CA ALA A 134 2.13 -9.45 3.39
C ALA A 134 2.61 -10.76 4.05
N LEU A 135 3.91 -11.05 3.96
CA LEU A 135 4.50 -12.25 4.59
C LEU A 135 4.31 -12.28 6.11
N ARG A 136 4.52 -11.15 6.79
CA ARG A 136 4.27 -11.04 8.24
C ARG A 136 2.79 -11.25 8.59
N ASN A 137 1.91 -10.74 7.74
CA ASN A 137 0.47 -10.83 7.94
C ASN A 137 -0.04 -12.26 7.75
N GLU A 138 0.44 -12.97 6.73
CA GLU A 138 0.14 -14.39 6.50
C GLU A 138 0.67 -15.26 7.64
N ALA A 139 1.94 -15.08 8.01
CA ALA A 139 2.56 -15.84 9.09
C ALA A 139 1.81 -15.67 10.43
N LEU A 140 1.31 -14.47 10.73
CA LEU A 140 0.49 -14.23 11.92
C LEU A 140 -0.82 -15.03 11.89
N VAL A 141 -1.52 -15.02 10.75
CA VAL A 141 -2.80 -15.74 10.60
C VAL A 141 -2.60 -17.24 10.73
N GLU A 142 -1.51 -17.78 10.16
CA GLU A 142 -1.14 -19.19 10.29
C GLU A 142 -0.78 -19.59 11.73
N GLN A 143 -0.14 -18.68 12.49
CA GLN A 143 0.31 -18.94 13.86
C GLN A 143 -0.76 -18.63 14.93
N MET A 144 -1.81 -17.89 14.58
CA MET A 144 -2.92 -17.54 15.46
C MET A 144 -4.32 -17.78 14.84
N PRO A 145 -4.59 -18.97 14.25
CA PRO A 145 -5.79 -19.22 13.47
C PRO A 145 -7.09 -19.22 14.31
N PHE A 146 -7.09 -19.75 15.52
CA PHE A 146 -8.26 -19.77 16.40
C PHE A 146 -8.67 -18.36 16.80
N LEU A 147 -7.75 -17.55 17.31
CA LEU A 147 -8.05 -16.18 17.71
C LEU A 147 -8.46 -15.32 16.51
N TYR A 148 -7.76 -15.47 15.38
CA TYR A 148 -8.07 -14.76 14.15
C TYR A 148 -9.49 -15.08 13.64
N ASN A 149 -9.83 -16.36 13.54
CA ASN A 149 -11.15 -16.79 13.08
C ASN A 149 -12.25 -16.42 14.08
N LEU A 150 -12.00 -16.55 15.39
CA LEU A 150 -12.94 -16.15 16.44
C LEU A 150 -13.31 -14.68 16.32
N ILE A 151 -12.32 -13.79 16.20
CA ILE A 151 -12.54 -12.36 16.05
C ILE A 151 -13.23 -12.06 14.72
N GLY A 152 -12.76 -12.69 13.63
CA GLY A 152 -13.34 -12.52 12.30
C GLY A 152 -14.82 -12.86 12.25
N SER A 153 -15.21 -14.02 12.80
CA SER A 153 -16.62 -14.46 12.88
C SER A 153 -17.45 -13.55 13.79
N CYS A 154 -16.91 -13.11 14.94
CA CYS A 154 -17.58 -12.15 15.82
C CYS A 154 -17.89 -10.82 15.12
N ILE A 155 -16.97 -10.31 14.29
CA ILE A 155 -17.17 -9.04 13.56
C ILE A 155 -18.17 -9.23 12.39
N LYS A 156 -18.15 -10.39 11.73
CA LYS A 156 -19.13 -10.72 10.67
C LYS A 156 -20.54 -10.90 11.23
N GLY A 157 -20.66 -11.35 12.49
CA GLY A 157 -21.94 -11.77 13.06
C GLY A 157 -22.41 -13.14 12.52
N ASP A 158 -21.50 -13.93 11.94
CA ASP A 158 -21.79 -15.26 11.41
C ASP A 158 -21.46 -16.32 12.48
N PRO A 159 -22.46 -17.09 12.97
CA PRO A 159 -22.25 -18.12 13.97
C PRO A 159 -21.60 -19.40 13.42
N THR A 160 -21.35 -19.53 12.11
CA THR A 160 -20.78 -20.75 11.52
C THR A 160 -19.24 -20.76 11.60
N PRO A 161 -18.61 -21.73 12.28
CA PRO A 161 -17.17 -21.95 12.18
C PRO A 161 -16.83 -22.48 10.77
N PRO A 162 -15.66 -22.13 10.20
CA PRO A 162 -15.19 -22.74 8.96
C PRO A 162 -15.11 -24.27 9.15
N GLY A 163 -15.89 -25.00 8.35
CA GLY A 163 -16.21 -26.40 8.57
C GLY A 163 -14.98 -27.32 8.67
N GLY A 164 -15.04 -28.25 9.61
CA GLY A 164 -14.01 -29.27 9.83
C GLY A 164 -13.82 -30.18 8.63
N GLY A 165 -12.58 -30.27 8.15
CA GLY A 165 -12.14 -31.36 7.28
C GLY A 165 -11.91 -31.02 5.80
N GLY A 166 -11.39 -29.84 5.49
CA GLY A 166 -10.61 -29.53 4.28
C GLY A 166 -9.27 -28.93 4.71
N LYS A 167 -8.25 -28.93 3.85
CA LYS A 167 -6.91 -28.39 4.13
C LYS A 167 -6.96 -27.03 4.85
N ALA A 168 -5.96 -26.75 5.68
CA ALA A 168 -5.62 -25.39 6.10
C ALA A 168 -5.63 -24.50 4.84
N GLY A 169 -6.67 -23.69 4.73
CA GLY A 169 -7.03 -22.98 3.53
C GLY A 169 -7.53 -21.63 3.99
N SER A 170 -6.82 -20.61 3.53
CA SER A 170 -7.21 -19.22 3.40
C SER A 170 -8.72 -18.99 3.46
N LEU A 171 -9.12 -17.90 4.11
CA LEU A 171 -10.41 -17.27 3.84
C LEU A 171 -10.54 -17.13 2.31
N GLU A 172 -11.31 -18.03 1.69
CA GLU A 172 -11.46 -18.13 0.24
C GLU A 172 -11.61 -16.73 -0.35
N GLU A 173 -10.73 -16.42 -1.30
CA GLU A 173 -10.98 -15.32 -2.23
C GLU A 173 -12.24 -15.71 -3.02
N PRO A 174 -13.21 -14.80 -3.18
CA PRO A 174 -14.28 -15.06 -4.12
C PRO A 174 -13.63 -15.26 -5.50
N SER A 175 -13.89 -16.41 -6.11
CA SER A 175 -13.56 -16.65 -7.51
C SER A 175 -14.35 -15.65 -8.37
N ASP A 176 -13.63 -14.81 -9.10
CA ASP A 176 -14.18 -13.94 -10.14
C ASP A 176 -14.66 -14.80 -11.32
N GLU A 177 -15.86 -15.37 -11.20
CA GLU A 177 -16.67 -15.78 -12.34
C GLU A 177 -18.07 -15.18 -12.17
N ASP A 178 -18.42 -14.31 -13.12
CA ASP A 178 -19.67 -13.57 -13.29
C ASP A 178 -19.94 -12.35 -12.38
N SER A 179 -19.40 -11.19 -12.81
CA SER A 179 -20.19 -9.96 -12.83
C SER A 179 -19.70 -9.00 -13.92
N ASP A 180 -20.27 -9.16 -15.13
CA ASP A 180 -20.38 -8.08 -16.11
C ASP A 180 -21.30 -6.99 -15.54
N GLU A 181 -20.79 -6.06 -14.74
CA GLU A 181 -21.46 -4.76 -14.54
C GLU A 181 -20.41 -3.63 -14.48
N ASP A 182 -20.33 -2.93 -15.63
CA ASP A 182 -19.78 -1.60 -15.83
C ASP A 182 -20.09 -0.69 -14.62
N ASN A 183 -19.08 -0.10 -13.95
CA ASN A 183 -19.21 1.19 -13.24
C ASN A 183 -17.86 1.82 -12.82
N GLU A 184 -17.44 2.76 -13.67
CA GLU A 184 -16.92 4.10 -13.33
C GLU A 184 -15.44 4.20 -12.86
N TYR A 185 -14.65 4.88 -13.71
CA TYR A 185 -13.26 5.25 -13.49
C TYR A 185 -13.19 6.61 -12.74
N ASP A 186 -12.79 6.63 -11.46
CA ASP A 186 -12.04 7.78 -10.92
C ASP A 186 -10.57 7.39 -10.93
N SER A 187 -9.83 7.93 -11.88
CA SER A 187 -8.37 7.82 -12.02
C SER A 187 -7.58 8.60 -10.95
N ALA A 188 -8.25 9.17 -9.94
CA ALA A 188 -7.61 9.90 -8.84
C ALA A 188 -7.15 9.00 -7.68
N ASP A 189 -7.52 7.71 -7.70
CA ASP A 189 -7.28 6.73 -6.62
C ASP A 189 -6.29 5.60 -7.02
N GLU A 190 -5.47 5.79 -8.05
CA GLU A 190 -4.39 4.87 -8.44
C GLU A 190 -3.13 5.07 -7.57
N LEU A 191 -3.25 4.75 -6.29
CA LEU A 191 -2.11 4.39 -5.43
C LEU A 191 -2.32 2.93 -5.00
N ASP A 192 -1.27 2.13 -5.15
CA ASP A 192 -1.31 0.70 -4.82
C ASP A 192 -1.82 0.47 -3.39
N ASP A 193 -2.60 -0.60 -3.26
CA ASP A 193 -3.39 -0.94 -2.08
C ASP A 193 -2.50 -1.26 -0.87
N LEU A 194 -2.10 -0.22 -0.15
CA LEU A 194 -1.29 -0.30 1.06
C LEU A 194 -2.15 -0.91 2.18
N ASP A 195 -2.14 -2.24 2.31
CA ASP A 195 -2.64 -3.16 3.36
C ASP A 195 -3.17 -2.54 4.68
N GLY A 196 -4.14 -1.62 4.59
CA GLY A 196 -4.75 -0.87 5.69
C GLY A 196 -4.13 0.50 6.05
N LEU A 197 -3.15 1.00 5.31
CA LEU A 197 -2.37 2.20 5.64
C LEU A 197 -2.58 3.38 4.67
N LEU A 198 -3.00 3.11 3.43
CA LEU A 198 -3.67 4.05 2.54
C LEU A 198 -5.10 3.51 2.33
N LEU A 199 -6.10 4.34 2.67
CA LEU A 199 -7.52 3.96 2.56
C LEU A 199 -7.96 3.94 1.10
N ARG A 200 -7.51 2.96 0.30
CA ARG A 200 -8.18 2.69 -0.97
C ARG A 200 -9.57 2.17 -0.66
N LYS A 201 -10.59 2.87 -1.16
CA LYS A 201 -11.97 2.39 -1.11
C LYS A 201 -12.13 1.44 -2.29
N SER A 202 -12.10 0.13 -2.05
CA SER A 202 -12.77 -0.78 -3.00
C SER A 202 -14.21 -0.28 -3.17
N ARG A 203 -14.63 -0.11 -4.42
CA ARG A 203 -15.98 0.38 -4.77
C ARG A 203 -17.05 -0.66 -4.43
N ASP A 204 -16.68 -1.95 -4.39
CA ASP A 204 -17.55 -3.02 -3.92
C ASP A 204 -17.68 -3.01 -2.38
N PRO A 205 -18.87 -2.72 -1.83
CA PRO A 205 -19.11 -2.74 -0.40
C PRO A 205 -18.84 -4.10 0.26
N VAL A 206 -19.05 -5.21 -0.46
CA VAL A 206 -18.88 -6.57 0.07
C VAL A 206 -17.40 -6.88 0.27
N SER A 207 -16.58 -6.68 -0.75
CA SER A 207 -15.13 -6.82 -0.69
C SER A 207 -14.52 -5.89 0.36
N LYS A 208 -15.01 -4.64 0.45
CA LYS A 208 -14.56 -3.69 1.49
C LYS A 208 -14.86 -4.20 2.89
N ARG A 209 -16.07 -4.72 3.12
CA ARG A 209 -16.45 -5.30 4.41
C ARG A 209 -15.59 -6.51 4.73
N ALA A 210 -15.37 -7.41 3.77
CA ALA A 210 -14.52 -8.59 3.94
C ALA A 210 -13.09 -8.19 4.33
N LYS A 211 -12.48 -7.25 3.60
CA LYS A 211 -11.15 -6.73 3.89
C LYS A 211 -11.08 -6.09 5.27
N GLN A 212 -12.06 -5.25 5.63
CA GLN A 212 -12.13 -4.64 6.96
C GLN A 212 -12.13 -5.70 8.08
N VAL A 213 -12.92 -6.76 7.95
CA VAL A 213 -12.94 -7.85 8.93
C VAL A 213 -11.57 -8.50 9.05
N LYS A 214 -10.94 -8.85 7.92
CA LYS A 214 -9.60 -9.47 7.90
C LYS A 214 -8.58 -8.58 8.59
N THR A 215 -8.54 -7.28 8.25
CA THR A 215 -7.60 -6.31 8.83
C THR A 215 -7.82 -6.13 10.33
N VAL A 216 -9.06 -5.94 10.78
CA VAL A 216 -9.34 -5.75 12.22
C VAL A 216 -8.99 -7.00 13.03
N ALA A 217 -9.37 -8.19 12.54
CA ALA A 217 -9.03 -9.45 13.22
C ALA A 217 -7.52 -9.62 13.34
N ARG A 218 -6.78 -9.39 12.24
CA ARG A 218 -5.32 -9.41 12.20
C ARG A 218 -4.71 -8.43 13.21
N THR A 219 -5.15 -7.17 13.18
CA THR A 219 -4.64 -6.13 14.09
C THR A 219 -4.85 -6.50 15.55
N ILE A 220 -6.02 -7.05 15.92
CA ILE A 220 -6.28 -7.48 17.30
C ILE A 220 -5.37 -8.66 17.69
N CYS A 221 -5.15 -9.63 16.79
CA CYS A 221 -4.18 -10.72 17.03
C CYS A 221 -2.77 -10.16 17.31
N VAL A 222 -2.30 -9.20 16.52
CA VAL A 222 -1.00 -8.55 16.75
C VAL A 222 -0.99 -7.78 18.08
N MET A 223 -2.07 -7.07 18.44
CA MET A 223 -2.17 -6.36 19.72
C MET A 223 -2.06 -7.32 20.90
N VAL A 224 -2.75 -8.48 20.84
CA VAL A 224 -2.66 -9.52 21.87
C VAL A 224 -1.26 -10.11 21.93
N ALA A 225 -0.66 -10.43 20.78
CA ALA A 225 0.70 -10.97 20.71
C ALA A 225 1.74 -10.02 21.31
N PHE A 226 1.67 -8.74 20.96
CA PHE A 226 2.56 -7.68 21.48
C PHE A 226 2.32 -7.39 22.96
N GLY A 227 1.06 -7.37 23.40
CA GLY A 227 0.70 -7.19 24.81
C GLY A 227 1.25 -8.31 25.70
N ARG A 228 1.31 -9.54 25.20
CA ARG A 228 1.91 -10.69 25.90
C ARG A 228 3.44 -10.67 25.86
N ASN A 229 4.02 -10.27 24.73
CA ASN A 229 5.45 -10.13 24.57
C ASN A 229 5.75 -8.96 23.64
N GLN A 230 6.30 -7.88 24.19
CA GLN A 230 6.64 -6.68 23.42
C GLN A 230 7.75 -6.92 22.38
N GLN A 231 8.37 -8.11 22.37
CA GLN A 231 9.26 -8.51 21.28
C GLN A 231 8.49 -8.94 20.02
N HIS A 232 7.18 -9.18 20.06
CA HIS A 232 6.38 -9.42 18.86
C HIS A 232 5.91 -8.08 18.27
N ASN A 233 6.84 -7.31 17.71
CA ASN A 233 6.68 -5.87 17.52
C ASN A 233 6.67 -5.38 16.06
N GLY A 234 6.71 -6.26 15.06
CA GLY A 234 6.81 -5.84 13.66
C GLY A 234 5.75 -4.81 13.24
N PHE A 235 4.48 -5.11 13.48
CA PHE A 235 3.38 -4.17 13.18
C PHE A 235 3.47 -2.88 14.01
N GLN A 236 3.76 -3.01 15.31
CA GLN A 236 3.88 -1.87 16.22
C GLN A 236 5.03 -0.94 15.84
N LEU A 237 6.19 -1.49 15.44
CA LEU A 237 7.35 -0.73 14.98
C LEU A 237 7.02 0.03 13.70
N SER A 238 6.37 -0.64 12.74
CA SER A 238 5.93 -0.02 11.49
C SER A 238 5.00 1.17 11.76
N ASN A 239 3.93 0.94 12.53
CA ASN A 239 2.99 1.98 12.93
C ASN A 239 3.67 3.14 13.67
N ALA A 240 4.63 2.87 14.54
CA ALA A 240 5.31 3.92 15.29
C ALA A 240 6.08 4.89 14.37
N VAL A 241 6.74 4.38 13.34
CA VAL A 241 7.45 5.19 12.34
C VAL A 241 6.46 5.97 11.48
N ILE A 242 5.40 5.31 10.99
CA ILE A 242 4.36 5.93 10.16
C ILE A 242 3.61 7.03 10.91
N PHE A 243 3.19 6.79 12.15
CA PHE A 243 2.51 7.79 12.97
C PHE A 243 3.40 8.99 13.26
N LEU A 244 4.69 8.76 13.51
CA LEU A 244 5.65 9.84 13.71
C LEU A 244 5.78 10.70 12.43
N ALA A 245 5.88 10.06 11.25
CA ALA A 245 5.92 10.75 9.97
C ALA A 245 4.62 11.51 9.65
N ALA A 246 3.47 10.95 10.05
CA ALA A 246 2.15 11.56 9.89
C ALA A 246 1.87 12.71 10.90
N GLY A 247 2.84 13.10 11.73
CA GLY A 247 2.70 14.20 12.68
C GLY A 247 1.83 13.86 13.90
N VAL A 248 1.66 12.58 14.23
CA VAL A 248 0.92 12.16 15.43
C VAL A 248 1.62 12.70 16.67
N THR A 249 0.86 13.42 17.50
CA THR A 249 1.38 14.04 18.72
C THR A 249 1.94 13.00 19.70
N GLU A 250 2.87 13.42 20.56
CA GLU A 250 3.46 12.54 21.57
C GLU A 250 2.41 11.93 22.51
N ARG A 251 1.39 12.69 22.88
CA ARG A 251 0.28 12.20 23.71
C ARG A 251 -0.49 11.08 23.04
N VAL A 252 -0.83 11.25 21.75
CA VAL A 252 -1.56 10.23 20.98
C VAL A 252 -0.66 9.01 20.74
N SER A 253 0.61 9.22 20.40
CA SER A 253 1.60 8.14 20.26
C SER A 253 1.75 7.34 21.55
N GLY A 254 1.81 8.00 22.72
CA GLY A 254 1.85 7.34 24.03
C GLY A 254 0.61 6.49 24.30
N TYR A 255 -0.58 6.99 23.96
CA TYR A 255 -1.82 6.21 24.09
C TYR A 255 -1.85 5.01 23.14
N LEU A 256 -1.49 5.17 21.86
CA LEU A 256 -1.43 4.09 20.88
C LEU A 256 -0.41 3.01 21.27
N ASN A 257 0.69 3.41 21.90
CA ASN A 257 1.63 2.46 22.48
C ASN A 257 1.05 1.72 23.69
N TYR A 258 0.36 2.42 24.59
CA TYR A 258 -0.27 1.83 25.77
C TYR A 258 -1.29 0.74 25.41
N ILE A 259 -2.09 0.92 24.35
CA ILE A 259 -3.07 -0.08 23.90
C ILE A 259 -2.48 -1.13 22.93
N GLY A 260 -1.17 -1.08 22.66
CA GLY A 260 -0.48 -2.08 21.83
C GLY A 260 -0.66 -1.93 20.31
N ILE A 261 -1.13 -0.78 19.83
CA ILE A 261 -1.24 -0.49 18.38
C ILE A 261 0.12 -0.05 17.80
N SER A 262 0.96 0.59 18.61
CA SER A 262 2.23 1.17 18.18
C SER A 262 3.37 0.83 19.15
N SER A 263 4.60 0.87 18.66
CA SER A 263 5.78 0.95 19.52
C SER A 263 5.93 2.35 20.10
N SER A 264 6.84 2.52 21.05
CA SER A 264 7.09 3.82 21.66
C SER A 264 7.63 4.83 20.64
N ARG A 265 7.37 6.12 20.86
CA ARG A 265 7.95 7.21 20.04
C ARG A 265 9.48 7.18 20.03
N ARG A 266 10.11 6.78 21.14
CA ARG A 266 11.57 6.60 21.24
C ARG A 266 12.08 5.51 20.29
N THR A 267 11.34 4.41 20.19
CA THR A 267 11.64 3.32 19.25
C THR A 267 11.53 3.81 17.81
N ALA A 268 10.50 4.60 17.49
CA ALA A 268 10.34 5.21 16.16
C ALA A 268 11.52 6.13 15.80
N HIS A 269 11.96 7.01 16.72
CA HIS A 269 13.13 7.86 16.47
C HIS A 269 14.42 7.04 16.27
N ALA A 270 14.61 5.97 17.05
CA ALA A 270 15.76 5.09 16.87
C ALA A 270 15.73 4.39 15.50
N ALA A 271 14.55 3.94 15.06
CA ALA A 271 14.35 3.39 13.72
C ALA A 271 14.65 4.41 12.62
N LEU A 272 14.09 5.62 12.72
CA LEU A 272 14.38 6.69 11.76
C LEU A 272 15.86 7.06 11.70
N GLN A 273 16.59 7.00 12.82
CA GLN A 273 18.02 7.23 12.82
C GLN A 273 18.79 6.14 12.06
N THR A 274 18.40 4.87 12.21
CA THR A 274 18.99 3.76 11.45
C THR A 274 18.65 3.87 9.96
N LEU A 275 17.37 4.08 9.62
CA LEU A 275 16.91 4.25 8.24
C LEU A 275 17.57 5.47 7.58
N GLY A 276 17.79 6.54 8.33
CA GLY A 276 18.49 7.73 7.85
C GLY A 276 19.96 7.45 7.48
N LYS A 277 20.64 6.57 8.21
CA LYS A 277 22.01 6.15 7.88
C LYS A 277 22.03 5.27 6.63
N GLU A 278 21.11 4.31 6.52
CA GLU A 278 20.95 3.50 5.31
C GLU A 278 20.66 4.38 4.08
N ALA A 279 19.79 5.38 4.22
CA ALA A 279 19.50 6.34 3.17
C ALA A 279 20.72 7.19 2.78
N GLU A 280 21.53 7.63 3.76
CA GLU A 280 22.80 8.34 3.54
C GLU A 280 23.80 7.46 2.78
N GLU A 281 23.99 6.21 3.21
CA GLU A 281 24.86 5.24 2.53
C GLU A 281 24.41 4.96 1.09
N ASN A 282 23.10 4.78 0.88
CA ASN A 282 22.51 4.60 -0.44
C ASN A 282 22.77 5.84 -1.34
N LEU A 283 22.56 7.04 -0.81
CA LEU A 283 22.82 8.29 -1.52
C LEU A 283 24.29 8.41 -1.95
N ILE A 284 25.23 8.16 -1.04
CA ILE A 284 26.66 8.15 -1.33
C ILE A 284 26.98 7.11 -2.40
N SER A 285 26.43 5.90 -2.30
CA SER A 285 26.66 4.83 -3.27
C SER A 285 26.22 5.20 -4.69
N ARG A 286 25.14 5.98 -4.83
CA ARG A 286 24.63 6.47 -6.12
C ARG A 286 25.50 7.56 -6.74
N TYR A 287 26.27 8.27 -5.93
CA TYR A 287 27.25 9.24 -6.40
C TYR A 287 28.65 8.66 -6.64
N SER A 288 28.89 7.40 -6.29
CA SER A 288 30.19 6.74 -6.50
C SER A 288 30.71 6.91 -7.94
N LEU A 289 31.99 7.26 -8.05
CA LEU A 289 32.69 7.46 -9.31
C LEU A 289 33.18 6.15 -9.95
N ASP A 290 33.12 5.04 -9.21
CA ASP A 290 33.49 3.70 -9.72
C ASP A 290 32.53 3.23 -10.81
N GLN A 291 31.31 3.78 -10.82
CA GLN A 291 30.36 3.64 -11.91
C GLN A 291 30.79 4.62 -13.01
N SER A 292 31.34 4.11 -14.11
CA SER A 292 31.86 4.84 -15.28
C SER A 292 30.79 5.59 -16.09
N CYS A 293 29.87 6.26 -15.42
CA CYS A 293 28.79 7.03 -16.02
C CYS A 293 29.24 8.47 -16.27
N SER A 294 29.09 8.94 -17.52
CA SER A 294 29.42 10.31 -17.92
C SER A 294 28.50 11.37 -17.31
N ILE A 295 27.33 10.96 -16.80
CA ILE A 295 26.33 11.83 -16.17
C ILE A 295 26.21 11.47 -14.69
N ALA A 296 26.07 12.48 -13.84
CA ALA A 296 25.66 12.31 -12.45
C ALA A 296 24.18 11.87 -12.36
N PRO A 297 23.74 11.33 -11.21
CA PRO A 297 22.31 11.21 -10.93
C PRO A 297 21.58 12.54 -11.20
N LEU A 298 20.40 12.46 -11.79
CA LEU A 298 19.56 13.62 -12.07
C LEU A 298 19.04 14.15 -10.74
N LEU A 299 19.19 15.44 -10.51
CA LEU A 299 18.86 16.09 -9.25
C LEU A 299 17.59 16.91 -9.42
N CYS A 300 16.55 16.63 -8.64
CA CYS A 300 15.38 17.47 -8.54
C CYS A 300 15.34 18.13 -7.16
N TYR A 301 15.11 19.43 -7.10
CA TYR A 301 14.89 20.14 -5.84
C TYR A 301 13.81 21.19 -5.98
N ASP A 302 13.18 21.50 -4.85
CA ASP A 302 12.15 22.54 -4.75
C ASP A 302 12.16 23.14 -3.33
N ASN A 303 11.55 24.31 -3.21
CA ASN A 303 11.42 25.01 -1.95
C ASN A 303 10.44 24.31 -1.00
N LEU A 304 10.80 24.33 0.28
CA LEU A 304 9.92 24.03 1.40
C LEU A 304 9.82 25.28 2.29
N GLU A 305 8.85 26.12 1.98
CA GLU A 305 8.57 27.33 2.75
C GLU A 305 7.26 27.21 3.51
N PHE A 306 7.31 27.40 4.83
CA PHE A 306 6.11 27.49 5.64
C PHE A 306 6.31 28.48 6.78
N GLN A 307 5.20 29.09 7.21
CA GLN A 307 5.24 30.01 8.35
C GLN A 307 5.14 29.22 9.65
N GLU A 308 6.18 29.27 10.46
CA GLU A 308 6.15 28.83 11.84
C GLU A 308 5.37 29.86 12.66
N LYS A 309 4.06 29.60 12.78
CA LYS A 309 3.16 30.50 13.48
C LYS A 309 3.26 30.31 14.98
N VAL A 310 3.63 31.38 15.66
CA VAL A 310 3.53 31.49 17.11
C VAL A 310 2.11 31.94 17.47
N HIS A 311 1.44 31.23 18.39
CA HIS A 311 0.08 31.58 18.82
C HIS A 311 -0.02 32.94 19.51
N MET A 312 1.00 33.32 20.29
CA MET A 312 1.04 34.61 21.00
C MET A 312 2.41 35.24 20.81
N ASN A 313 2.47 36.29 19.99
CA ASN A 313 3.72 36.98 19.73
C ASN A 313 4.21 37.71 21.00
N SER A 314 5.48 37.57 21.34
CA SER A 314 6.16 38.34 22.38
C SER A 314 7.50 38.85 21.85
N ILE A 315 8.17 39.74 22.60
CA ILE A 315 9.49 40.26 22.21
C ILE A 315 10.47 39.08 22.20
N GLY A 316 10.98 38.72 21.01
CA GLY A 316 11.86 37.57 20.79
C GLY A 316 11.14 36.28 20.37
N HIS A 317 9.81 36.24 20.41
CA HIS A 317 9.01 35.07 20.02
C HIS A 317 7.93 35.52 19.02
N THR A 318 8.31 35.64 17.76
CA THR A 318 7.44 36.07 16.66
C THR A 318 7.29 34.93 15.66
N SER A 319 6.22 34.97 14.87
CA SER A 319 6.06 34.03 13.75
C SER A 319 7.18 34.24 12.75
N GLN A 320 7.84 33.17 12.32
CA GLN A 320 8.97 33.21 11.39
C GLN A 320 8.65 32.39 10.15
N MET A 321 9.25 32.77 9.02
CA MET A 321 9.24 31.93 7.84
C MET A 321 10.37 30.91 7.97
N PHE A 322 10.01 29.64 7.93
CA PHE A 322 10.98 28.57 7.72
C PHE A 322 11.31 28.51 6.23
N HIS A 323 12.60 28.51 5.93
CA HIS A 323 13.11 28.36 4.57
C HIS A 323 13.97 27.10 4.51
N GLY A 324 13.45 26.07 3.86
CA GLY A 324 14.21 24.86 3.55
C GLY A 324 14.12 24.53 2.07
N THR A 325 15.02 23.67 1.63
CA THR A 325 15.01 23.07 0.29
C THR A 325 15.00 21.57 0.46
N TRP A 326 14.02 20.92 -0.15
CA TRP A 326 13.96 19.47 -0.24
C TRP A 326 14.29 19.05 -1.67
N GLY A 327 14.65 17.78 -1.85
CA GLY A 327 14.94 17.27 -3.17
C GLY A 327 15.17 15.77 -3.16
N TYR A 328 15.35 15.23 -4.35
CA TYR A 328 15.66 13.83 -4.55
C TYR A 328 16.56 13.68 -5.77
N ILE A 329 17.24 12.53 -5.83
CA ILE A 329 17.97 12.12 -7.02
C ILE A 329 17.29 10.92 -7.67
N HIS A 330 17.35 10.86 -8.99
CA HIS A 330 16.96 9.70 -9.78
C HIS A 330 18.01 9.40 -10.85
N GLN A 331 17.92 8.22 -11.46
CA GLN A 331 18.87 7.79 -12.48
C GLN A 331 18.14 7.49 -13.78
N ILE A 332 18.85 7.69 -14.88
CA ILE A 332 18.37 7.24 -16.19
C ILE A 332 18.17 5.72 -16.14
N PRO A 333 16.97 5.22 -16.46
CA PRO A 333 16.69 3.78 -16.49
C PRO A 333 17.75 2.99 -17.27
N PRO A 334 18.21 1.83 -16.74
CA PRO A 334 19.14 0.93 -17.43
C PRO A 334 18.75 0.61 -18.88
N SER A 335 17.43 0.50 -19.12
CA SER A 335 16.83 0.21 -20.44
C SER A 335 17.03 1.32 -21.48
N LEU A 336 17.35 2.55 -21.04
CA LEU A 336 17.58 3.70 -21.92
C LEU A 336 19.04 3.91 -22.29
N TRP A 337 20.01 3.50 -21.46
CA TRP A 337 21.44 3.71 -21.75
C TRP A 337 21.89 3.22 -23.13
N PRO A 338 21.49 2.03 -23.61
CA PRO A 338 21.88 1.56 -24.95
C PRO A 338 21.31 2.40 -26.11
N LYS A 339 20.28 3.21 -25.85
CA LYS A 339 19.62 4.07 -26.86
C LYS A 339 20.25 5.47 -26.91
N LEU A 340 21.08 5.83 -25.94
CA LEU A 340 21.73 7.12 -25.86
C LEU A 340 23.09 7.09 -26.57
N ASN A 341 23.47 8.20 -27.20
CA ASN A 341 24.78 8.36 -27.81
C ASN A 341 25.78 8.95 -26.80
N PRO A 342 26.79 8.19 -26.33
CA PRO A 342 27.75 8.66 -25.33
C PRO A 342 28.49 9.94 -25.74
N ASP A 343 28.80 10.11 -27.03
CA ASP A 343 29.51 11.30 -27.55
C ASP A 343 28.71 12.59 -27.37
N LYS A 344 27.39 12.46 -27.21
CA LYS A 344 26.46 13.58 -26.97
C LYS A 344 26.23 13.85 -25.48
N LEU A 345 26.68 12.96 -24.59
CA LEU A 345 26.51 13.07 -23.14
C LEU A 345 27.77 13.62 -22.46
N THR A 346 28.37 14.65 -23.07
CA THR A 346 29.61 15.28 -22.62
C THR A 346 29.39 16.77 -22.38
N LYS A 347 30.23 17.37 -21.52
CA LYS A 347 30.19 18.81 -21.22
C LYS A 347 30.43 19.63 -22.48
N GLU A 348 31.35 19.18 -23.33
CA GLU A 348 31.71 19.85 -24.58
C GLU A 348 30.54 19.78 -25.57
N ALA A 349 29.86 18.64 -25.69
CA ALA A 349 28.67 18.52 -26.53
C ALA A 349 27.53 19.43 -26.04
N MET A 350 27.29 19.46 -24.72
CA MET A 350 26.30 20.34 -24.10
C MET A 350 26.62 21.82 -24.40
N ASN A 351 27.83 22.28 -24.08
CA ASN A 351 28.21 23.69 -24.26
C ASN A 351 28.19 24.12 -25.73
N ARG A 352 28.60 23.23 -26.66
CA ARG A 352 28.42 23.47 -28.10
C ARG A 352 26.94 23.60 -28.47
N ALA A 353 26.07 22.73 -27.96
CA ALA A 353 24.64 22.78 -28.24
C ALA A 353 24.00 24.07 -27.69
N LEU A 354 24.32 24.46 -26.45
CA LEU A 354 23.86 25.72 -25.85
C LEU A 354 24.32 26.94 -26.66
N HIS A 355 25.57 26.93 -27.12
CA HIS A 355 26.11 28.01 -27.96
C HIS A 355 25.45 28.08 -29.34
N LEU A 356 25.15 26.93 -29.96
CA LEU A 356 24.38 26.90 -31.21
C LEU A 356 22.95 27.41 -30.96
N GLY A 357 22.32 26.97 -29.86
CA GLY A 357 20.99 27.39 -29.45
C GLY A 357 20.85 28.89 -29.24
N SER A 358 21.83 29.54 -28.60
CA SER A 358 21.82 30.99 -28.38
C SER A 358 21.93 31.82 -29.68
N LYS A 359 22.32 31.19 -30.78
CA LYS A 359 22.38 31.79 -32.12
C LYS A 359 21.16 31.48 -32.97
N ILE A 360 20.25 30.61 -32.51
CA ILE A 360 19.03 30.27 -33.25
C ILE A 360 18.10 31.49 -33.23
N THR A 361 17.73 31.98 -34.42
CA THR A 361 16.63 32.94 -34.56
C THR A 361 15.32 32.16 -34.55
N ILE A 362 14.52 32.34 -33.50
CA ILE A 362 13.20 31.73 -33.39
C ILE A 362 12.29 32.33 -34.46
N ARG A 363 11.62 31.46 -35.24
CA ARG A 363 10.66 31.88 -36.28
C ARG A 363 9.30 31.22 -36.05
N PRO A 364 8.18 31.88 -36.42
CA PRO A 364 6.84 31.31 -36.25
C PRO A 364 6.69 29.92 -36.88
N GLU A 365 7.35 29.67 -38.02
CA GLU A 365 7.24 28.39 -38.74
C GLU A 365 7.79 27.21 -37.92
N MET A 366 8.70 27.45 -36.97
CA MET A 366 9.22 26.42 -36.06
C MET A 366 8.15 25.85 -35.13
N PHE A 367 7.05 26.57 -34.92
CA PHE A 367 5.90 26.15 -34.11
C PHE A 367 4.70 25.72 -34.96
N THR A 368 4.80 25.82 -36.29
CA THR A 368 3.72 25.36 -37.17
C THR A 368 3.72 23.83 -37.23
N PRO A 369 2.52 23.20 -37.24
CA PRO A 369 2.44 21.76 -37.31
C PRO A 369 3.03 21.26 -38.64
N THR A 370 3.87 20.25 -38.54
CA THR A 370 4.32 19.49 -39.72
C THR A 370 3.20 18.60 -40.24
N ILE A 371 3.33 18.10 -41.46
CA ILE A 371 2.40 17.09 -42.01
C ILE A 371 2.35 15.87 -41.09
N THR A 372 3.50 15.41 -40.59
CA THR A 372 3.60 14.28 -39.66
C THR A 372 2.85 14.54 -38.35
N SER A 373 3.02 15.72 -37.74
CA SER A 373 2.31 16.07 -36.51
C SER A 373 0.82 16.26 -36.74
N THR A 374 0.41 16.77 -37.91
CA THR A 374 -1.01 16.89 -38.27
C THR A 374 -1.67 15.52 -38.41
N ASN A 375 -1.02 14.58 -39.10
CA ASN A 375 -1.50 13.20 -39.23
C ASN A 375 -1.56 12.48 -37.87
N HIS A 376 -0.60 12.74 -36.98
CA HIS A 376 -0.59 12.21 -35.62
C HIS A 376 -1.74 12.80 -34.79
N TRP A 377 -1.96 14.11 -34.87
CA TRP A 377 -3.06 14.81 -34.20
C TRP A 377 -4.42 14.30 -34.67
N GLU A 378 -4.61 14.08 -35.97
CA GLU A 378 -5.84 13.51 -36.52
C GLU A 378 -6.14 12.12 -35.91
N LYS A 379 -5.12 11.26 -35.82
CA LYS A 379 -5.27 9.93 -35.18
C LYS A 379 -5.59 10.04 -33.69
N THR A 380 -4.96 10.99 -32.99
CA THR A 380 -5.23 11.29 -31.57
C THR A 380 -6.71 11.65 -31.38
N GLN A 381 -7.21 12.62 -32.15
CA GLN A 381 -8.61 13.05 -32.07
C GLN A 381 -9.58 11.91 -32.40
N LYS A 382 -9.33 11.15 -33.46
CA LYS A 382 -10.15 9.99 -33.83
C LYS A 382 -10.21 8.95 -32.70
N SER A 383 -9.09 8.69 -32.04
CA SER A 383 -9.05 7.71 -30.95
C SER A 383 -9.82 8.16 -29.70
N GLN A 384 -9.72 9.45 -29.35
CA GLN A 384 -10.44 10.03 -28.20
C GLN A 384 -11.95 10.07 -28.47
N ILE A 385 -12.37 10.46 -29.68
CA ILE A 385 -13.78 10.40 -30.12
C ILE A 385 -14.30 8.96 -30.06
N THR A 386 -13.51 8.01 -30.58
CA THR A 386 -13.86 6.58 -30.56
C THR A 386 -14.03 6.08 -29.13
N ARG A 387 -13.14 6.47 -28.21
CA ARG A 387 -13.25 6.13 -26.78
C ARG A 387 -14.59 6.61 -26.20
N VAL A 388 -14.90 7.89 -26.36
CA VAL A 388 -16.14 8.51 -25.82
C VAL A 388 -17.40 7.87 -26.42
N ILE A 389 -17.44 7.60 -27.72
CA ILE A 389 -18.60 6.93 -28.35
C ILE A 389 -18.80 5.53 -27.75
N LEU A 390 -17.72 4.76 -27.61
CA LEU A 390 -17.80 3.39 -27.12
C LEU A 390 -18.12 3.29 -25.64
N GLU A 391 -17.79 4.33 -24.88
CA GLU A 391 -18.03 4.41 -23.44
C GLU A 391 -19.43 4.90 -23.12
N TYR A 392 -19.94 5.91 -23.82
CA TYR A 392 -21.18 6.60 -23.43
C TYR A 392 -22.35 6.43 -24.40
N LEU A 393 -22.11 6.10 -25.67
CA LEU A 393 -23.13 6.21 -26.72
C LEU A 393 -23.53 4.86 -27.36
N ALA A 394 -22.55 4.01 -27.69
CA ALA A 394 -22.80 2.84 -28.53
C ALA A 394 -21.85 1.68 -28.25
N LYS A 395 -22.35 0.44 -28.45
CA LYS A 395 -21.52 -0.78 -28.45
C LYS A 395 -21.26 -1.25 -29.89
N PRO A 396 -20.06 -1.76 -30.21
CA PRO A 396 -19.74 -2.21 -31.56
C PRO A 396 -20.53 -3.48 -31.88
N LYS A 397 -21.14 -3.53 -33.07
CA LYS A 397 -21.92 -4.70 -33.52
C LYS A 397 -21.01 -5.88 -33.91
N ASP A 398 -19.80 -5.59 -34.37
CA ASP A 398 -18.80 -6.57 -34.78
C ASP A 398 -17.38 -6.00 -34.63
N SER A 399 -16.38 -6.86 -34.79
CA SER A 399 -14.95 -6.55 -34.64
C SER A 399 -14.19 -6.55 -35.98
N ARG A 400 -14.89 -6.38 -37.11
CA ARG A 400 -14.25 -6.43 -38.45
C ARG A 400 -13.30 -5.26 -38.70
N VAL A 401 -13.56 -4.13 -38.05
CA VAL A 401 -12.69 -2.94 -38.10
C VAL A 401 -12.18 -2.68 -36.69
N PRO A 402 -10.85 -2.60 -36.49
CA PRO A 402 -10.28 -2.27 -35.20
C PRO A 402 -10.59 -0.81 -34.85
N LEU A 403 -11.21 -0.61 -33.69
CA LEU A 403 -11.54 0.71 -33.15
C LEU A 403 -10.45 1.13 -32.15
N SER A 404 -9.58 2.06 -32.57
CA SER A 404 -8.51 2.57 -31.70
C SER A 404 -9.10 3.45 -30.61
N LYS A 405 -8.97 3.05 -29.35
CA LYS A 405 -9.44 3.83 -28.18
C LYS A 405 -8.36 4.70 -27.55
N SER A 406 -7.09 4.46 -27.90
CA SER A 406 -5.93 5.14 -27.32
C SER A 406 -5.23 6.00 -28.35
N PRO A 407 -4.78 7.21 -27.97
CA PRO A 407 -3.91 8.03 -28.81
C PRO A 407 -2.64 7.30 -29.23
N PRO A 408 -2.15 7.51 -30.47
CA PRO A 408 -0.85 6.98 -30.87
C PRO A 408 0.27 7.58 -30.01
N ALA A 409 1.15 6.73 -29.48
CA ALA A 409 2.25 7.17 -28.63
C ALA A 409 3.25 8.08 -29.36
N VAL A 410 3.83 9.04 -28.63
CA VAL A 410 4.90 9.93 -29.12
C VAL A 410 6.19 9.55 -28.39
N HIS A 411 7.14 8.94 -29.12
CA HIS A 411 8.41 8.47 -28.56
C HIS A 411 8.26 7.67 -27.25
N PRO A 412 7.50 6.55 -27.25
CA PRO A 412 7.19 5.81 -26.04
C PRO A 412 8.47 5.30 -25.36
N ILE A 413 8.54 5.54 -24.05
CA ILE A 413 9.46 4.91 -23.13
C ILE A 413 8.63 3.94 -22.28
N THR A 414 9.18 2.77 -21.96
CA THR A 414 8.54 1.82 -21.05
C THR A 414 8.39 2.47 -19.68
N PRO A 415 7.16 2.57 -19.13
CA PRO A 415 6.98 3.01 -17.76
C PRO A 415 7.69 2.03 -16.81
N GLU A 416 8.56 2.54 -15.97
CA GLU A 416 9.30 1.78 -14.96
C GLU A 416 9.30 2.61 -13.68
N ASP A 417 9.16 1.95 -12.52
CA ASP A 417 9.23 2.64 -11.23
C ASP A 417 10.63 3.23 -11.04
N GLN A 418 10.67 4.56 -10.93
CA GLN A 418 11.93 5.25 -10.73
C GLN A 418 12.45 4.99 -9.32
N LYS A 419 13.68 4.48 -9.24
CA LYS A 419 14.42 4.42 -7.99
C LYS A 419 14.84 5.85 -7.62
N ILE A 420 14.08 6.49 -6.74
CA ILE A 420 14.44 7.79 -6.18
C ILE A 420 15.27 7.61 -4.89
N SER A 421 16.08 8.61 -4.55
CA SER A 421 16.68 8.75 -3.22
C SER A 421 16.48 10.17 -2.73
N MET A 422 15.81 10.31 -1.59
CA MET A 422 15.52 11.61 -1.00
C MET A 422 16.79 12.22 -0.42
N LEU A 423 17.00 13.51 -0.66
CA LEU A 423 18.01 14.30 0.03
C LEU A 423 17.52 14.61 1.44
N ARG A 424 18.45 14.68 2.38
CA ARG A 424 18.19 15.28 3.68
C ARG A 424 17.82 16.75 3.48
N LEU A 425 16.75 17.18 4.15
CA LEU A 425 16.28 18.56 4.12
C LEU A 425 17.44 19.53 4.41
N MET A 426 17.65 20.47 3.51
CA MET A 426 18.66 21.52 3.64
C MET A 426 18.00 22.77 4.19
N ILE A 427 18.57 23.35 5.25
CA ILE A 427 18.12 24.63 5.81
C ILE A 427 18.75 25.76 4.98
N ALA A 428 18.36 25.81 3.71
CA ALA A 428 18.78 26.79 2.72
C ALA A 428 17.57 27.13 1.84
N SER A 429 17.48 28.38 1.42
CA SER A 429 16.43 28.85 0.50
C SER A 429 16.95 28.79 -0.93
N ASP A 430 16.18 28.30 -1.89
CA ASP A 430 16.56 28.37 -3.30
C ASP A 430 16.15 29.71 -3.97
N ASN A 431 15.51 30.62 -3.23
CA ASN A 431 14.94 31.86 -3.76
C ASN A 431 15.98 32.96 -4.09
N SER A 432 17.27 32.65 -3.99
CA SER A 432 18.35 33.58 -4.34
C SER A 432 19.57 32.84 -4.87
N ALA A 433 20.41 33.54 -5.66
CA ALA A 433 21.62 32.95 -6.20
C ALA A 433 22.56 32.43 -5.10
N GLN A 434 22.70 33.19 -4.00
CA GLN A 434 23.48 32.75 -2.84
C GLN A 434 22.88 31.50 -2.21
N GLY A 435 21.56 31.50 -2.00
CA GLY A 435 20.86 30.38 -1.40
C GLY A 435 20.92 29.10 -2.25
N VAL A 436 20.83 29.19 -3.58
CA VAL A 436 21.11 28.06 -4.49
C VAL A 436 22.56 27.58 -4.35
N GLY A 437 23.53 28.48 -4.14
CA GLY A 437 24.90 28.10 -3.82
C GLY A 437 25.01 27.30 -2.51
N ASP A 438 24.24 27.67 -1.49
CA ASP A 438 24.18 26.96 -0.21
C ASP A 438 23.49 25.60 -0.36
N VAL A 439 22.43 25.50 -1.18
CA VAL A 439 21.79 24.23 -1.56
C VAL A 439 22.81 23.30 -2.21
N PHE A 440 23.57 23.76 -3.21
CA PHE A 440 24.63 22.94 -3.84
C PHE A 440 25.69 22.49 -2.85
N THR A 441 26.06 23.34 -1.90
CA THR A 441 26.99 22.98 -0.83
C THR A 441 26.42 21.84 0.03
N GLY A 442 25.14 21.92 0.40
CA GLY A 442 24.44 20.86 1.14
C GLY A 442 24.35 19.55 0.37
N ILE A 443 24.15 19.59 -0.95
CA ILE A 443 24.11 18.40 -1.80
C ILE A 443 25.49 17.74 -1.91
N ILE A 444 26.54 18.54 -2.14
CA ILE A 444 27.91 18.03 -2.19
C ILE A 444 28.27 17.32 -0.88
N GLN A 445 27.95 17.93 0.27
CA GLN A 445 28.18 17.31 1.58
C GLN A 445 27.47 15.96 1.73
N GLN A 446 26.24 15.86 1.25
CA GLN A 446 25.46 14.61 1.32
C GLN A 446 25.91 13.55 0.31
N SER A 447 26.55 13.95 -0.79
CA SER A 447 27.05 13.02 -1.81
C SER A 447 28.30 12.24 -1.39
N GLY A 448 28.99 12.68 -0.32
CA GLY A 448 30.28 12.14 0.10
C GLY A 448 31.45 12.48 -0.83
N LEU A 449 31.24 13.32 -1.86
CA LEU A 449 32.27 13.75 -2.80
C LEU A 449 32.85 15.12 -2.44
N THR A 450 34.07 15.39 -2.92
CA THR A 450 34.60 16.76 -2.94
C THR A 450 33.86 17.60 -3.98
N ALA A 451 33.93 18.93 -3.89
CA ALA A 451 33.33 19.79 -4.91
C ALA A 451 33.91 19.54 -6.32
N GLU A 452 35.21 19.24 -6.42
CA GLU A 452 35.85 18.92 -7.70
C GLU A 452 35.32 17.60 -8.28
N ASP A 453 35.23 16.57 -7.46
CA ASP A 453 34.72 15.25 -7.84
C ASP A 453 33.25 15.29 -8.22
N PHE A 454 32.44 16.03 -7.45
CA PHE A 454 31.02 16.23 -7.75
C PHE A 454 30.86 16.89 -9.14
N HIS A 455 31.65 17.92 -9.43
CA HIS A 455 31.64 18.64 -10.72
C HIS A 455 32.49 17.98 -11.83
N SER A 456 33.02 16.78 -11.60
CA SER A 456 33.79 16.01 -12.60
C SER A 456 32.92 15.48 -13.74
N ARG A 457 31.62 15.24 -13.49
CA ARG A 457 30.65 14.71 -14.46
C ARG A 457 29.70 15.78 -15.01
N LEU A 458 28.96 15.45 -16.07
CA LEU A 458 27.81 16.25 -16.51
C LEU A 458 26.68 16.12 -15.48
N GLN A 459 26.04 17.22 -15.10
CA GLN A 459 24.92 17.22 -14.16
C GLN A 459 23.68 17.80 -14.81
N ILE A 460 22.53 17.19 -14.55
CA ILE A 460 21.22 17.71 -14.94
C ILE A 460 20.47 18.01 -13.65
N ILE A 461 19.99 19.25 -13.55
CA ILE A 461 19.16 19.68 -12.43
C ILE A 461 17.77 20.02 -12.93
N GLU A 462 16.77 19.52 -12.23
CA GLU A 462 15.35 19.69 -12.48
C GLU A 462 14.78 20.59 -11.39
N GLY A 463 14.06 21.62 -11.80
CA GLY A 463 13.39 22.54 -10.89
C GLY A 463 12.33 23.33 -11.63
N ASP A 464 11.66 24.26 -10.95
CA ASP A 464 10.78 25.16 -11.66
C ASP A 464 11.57 26.18 -12.52
N LEU A 465 10.86 26.99 -13.32
CA LEU A 465 11.50 27.99 -14.16
C LEU A 465 12.22 29.08 -13.33
N GLY A 466 11.72 29.37 -12.12
CA GLY A 466 12.34 30.29 -11.17
C GLY A 466 13.70 29.77 -10.73
N SER A 467 13.78 28.53 -10.23
CA SER A 467 15.02 27.89 -9.80
C SER A 467 16.06 27.83 -10.94
N CYS A 468 15.61 27.52 -12.18
CA CYS A 468 16.49 27.55 -13.35
C CYS A 468 17.09 28.95 -13.62
N ASN A 469 16.27 30.00 -13.54
CA ASN A 469 16.72 31.38 -13.74
C ASN A 469 17.65 31.87 -12.62
N ILE A 470 17.38 31.46 -11.39
CA ILE A 470 18.23 31.78 -10.24
C ILE A 470 19.58 31.06 -10.37
N PHE A 471 19.58 29.81 -10.80
CA PHE A 471 20.81 29.07 -11.11
C PHE A 471 21.63 29.75 -12.20
N ASP A 472 21.00 30.18 -13.30
CA ASP A 472 21.67 30.94 -14.35
C ASP A 472 22.23 32.27 -13.84
N SER A 473 21.54 32.92 -12.90
CA SER A 473 22.04 34.13 -12.24
C SER A 473 23.28 33.84 -11.39
N LEU A 474 23.28 32.74 -10.63
CA LEU A 474 24.45 32.26 -9.90
C LEU A 474 25.63 31.98 -10.85
N ARG A 475 25.38 31.27 -11.96
CA ARG A 475 26.41 30.99 -12.98
C ARG A 475 27.04 32.28 -13.51
N ARG A 476 26.23 33.31 -13.80
CA ARG A 476 26.72 34.62 -14.26
C ARG A 476 27.53 35.35 -13.20
N GLN A 477 27.12 35.30 -11.93
CA GLN A 477 27.86 35.92 -10.82
C GLN A 477 29.25 35.30 -10.61
N ARG A 478 29.41 34.02 -10.94
CA ARG A 478 30.69 33.32 -10.86
C ARG A 478 31.55 33.47 -12.12
N CYS A 479 31.04 34.11 -13.18
CA CYS A 479 31.78 34.29 -14.42
C CYS A 479 32.60 35.60 -14.40
N PRO A 480 33.91 35.60 -14.75
CA PRO A 480 34.70 34.44 -15.19
C PRO A 480 35.24 33.63 -14.00
N ALA A 481 35.09 32.31 -14.07
CA ALA A 481 35.72 31.37 -13.12
C ALA A 481 36.43 30.25 -13.88
N THR A 482 37.50 29.74 -13.30
CA THR A 482 38.22 28.55 -13.78
C THR A 482 37.79 27.32 -13.00
N GLY A 483 37.56 26.22 -13.71
CA GLY A 483 37.17 24.93 -13.13
C GLY A 483 35.67 24.80 -12.92
N ASN A 484 35.13 23.61 -13.19
CA ASN A 484 33.69 23.34 -13.21
C ASN A 484 33.00 23.59 -11.85
N HIS A 485 33.69 23.36 -10.74
CA HIS A 485 33.15 23.58 -9.39
C HIS A 485 32.91 25.07 -9.08
N ASN A 486 33.62 25.96 -9.78
CA ASN A 486 33.42 27.40 -9.66
C ASN A 486 32.51 27.93 -10.78
N SER A 487 32.74 27.54 -12.03
CA SER A 487 31.99 28.09 -13.18
C SER A 487 30.60 27.50 -13.36
N LEU A 488 30.34 26.29 -12.85
CA LEU A 488 29.09 25.54 -13.05
C LEU A 488 28.77 25.25 -14.53
N ASP A 489 29.78 25.23 -15.39
CA ASP A 489 29.64 24.96 -16.84
C ASP A 489 29.33 23.50 -17.17
N ASN A 490 29.42 22.60 -16.17
CA ASN A 490 29.09 21.19 -16.30
C ASN A 490 27.64 20.86 -15.89
N VAL A 491 26.85 21.87 -15.50
CA VAL A 491 25.49 21.69 -14.98
C VAL A 491 24.47 22.21 -16.00
N LEU A 492 23.42 21.45 -16.27
CA LEU A 492 22.29 21.83 -17.12
C LEU A 492 21.01 21.95 -16.29
N PRO A 493 20.54 23.18 -16.00
CA PRO A 493 19.20 23.37 -15.47
C PRO A 493 18.15 23.12 -16.54
N ILE A 494 17.15 22.31 -16.22
CA ILE A 494 15.97 22.08 -17.05
C ILE A 494 14.68 22.29 -16.23
N PRO A 495 13.62 22.85 -16.85
CA PRO A 495 12.31 22.86 -16.22
C PRO A 495 11.84 21.43 -15.93
N GLY A 496 11.50 21.15 -14.68
CA GLY A 496 11.00 19.85 -14.24
C GLY A 496 9.69 19.50 -14.95
N ALA A 497 9.50 18.20 -15.23
CA ALA A 497 8.34 17.71 -15.98
C ALA A 497 7.02 18.03 -15.26
N ALA A 498 6.97 17.89 -13.93
CA ALA A 498 5.78 18.18 -13.13
C ALA A 498 5.36 19.64 -13.24
N HIS A 499 6.25 20.59 -12.94
CA HIS A 499 5.98 22.03 -13.06
C HIS A 499 5.59 22.44 -14.48
N THR A 500 6.22 21.83 -15.50
CA THR A 500 5.87 22.07 -16.91
C THR A 500 4.44 21.63 -17.21
N LEU A 501 4.08 20.40 -16.85
CA LEU A 501 2.73 19.85 -17.01
C LEU A 501 1.70 20.72 -16.28
N TRP A 502 1.98 21.08 -15.04
CA TRP A 502 1.11 21.88 -14.18
C TRP A 502 0.86 23.28 -14.74
N ASN A 503 1.89 23.97 -15.21
CA ASN A 503 1.74 25.31 -15.78
C ASN A 503 0.98 25.27 -17.12
N ILE A 504 1.22 24.27 -17.98
CA ILE A 504 0.48 24.09 -19.24
C ILE A 504 -0.99 23.78 -18.95
N ALA A 505 -1.26 22.83 -18.06
CA ALA A 505 -2.62 22.44 -17.68
C ALA A 505 -3.38 23.64 -17.08
N GLN A 506 -2.75 24.41 -16.21
CA GLN A 506 -3.34 25.62 -15.66
C GLN A 506 -3.65 26.65 -16.75
N ALA A 507 -2.73 26.88 -17.69
CA ALA A 507 -2.94 27.82 -18.78
C ALA A 507 -4.13 27.41 -19.66
N VAL A 508 -4.22 26.13 -20.04
CA VAL A 508 -5.36 25.58 -20.80
C VAL A 508 -6.65 25.75 -20.00
N PHE A 509 -6.68 25.33 -18.75
CA PHE A 509 -7.88 25.38 -17.92
C PHE A 509 -8.40 26.81 -17.70
N LEU A 510 -7.51 27.77 -17.44
CA LEU A 510 -7.88 29.17 -17.26
C LEU A 510 -8.33 29.82 -18.57
N ALA A 511 -7.69 29.50 -19.70
CA ALA A 511 -8.06 30.01 -21.01
C ALA A 511 -9.47 29.55 -21.43
N HIS A 512 -9.83 28.31 -21.07
CA HIS A 512 -11.12 27.72 -21.40
C HIS A 512 -12.15 27.80 -20.26
N TRP A 513 -11.86 28.55 -19.18
CA TRP A 513 -12.75 28.63 -18.03
C TRP A 513 -14.14 29.14 -18.41
N GLY A 514 -14.21 30.20 -19.22
CA GLY A 514 -15.45 30.88 -19.61
C GLY A 514 -15.83 32.04 -18.69
N ASN A 515 -17.00 32.64 -18.94
CA ASN A 515 -17.56 33.73 -18.16
C ASN A 515 -18.87 33.33 -17.45
N GLU A 516 -18.79 33.12 -16.14
CA GLU A 516 -19.90 32.74 -15.27
C GLU A 516 -21.07 33.75 -15.27
N LYS A 517 -20.83 35.01 -15.66
CA LYS A 517 -21.89 36.05 -15.74
C LYS A 517 -22.73 35.94 -17.00
N LEU A 518 -22.32 35.14 -17.99
CA LEU A 518 -23.02 34.98 -19.25
C LEU A 518 -23.76 33.63 -19.26
N ALA A 519 -25.09 33.66 -19.22
CA ALA A 519 -25.92 32.46 -19.20
C ALA A 519 -25.76 31.55 -20.44
N ARG A 520 -25.26 32.10 -21.55
CA ARG A 520 -24.98 31.36 -22.79
C ARG A 520 -23.54 30.87 -22.90
N ASP A 521 -22.70 31.16 -21.92
CA ASP A 521 -21.32 30.68 -21.92
C ASP A 521 -21.28 29.15 -21.78
N THR A 522 -20.36 28.53 -22.49
CA THR A 522 -20.15 27.08 -22.54
C THR A 522 -18.74 26.70 -22.08
N GLY A 523 -18.09 27.56 -21.30
CA GLY A 523 -16.77 27.29 -20.75
C GLY A 523 -16.77 26.16 -19.71
N ALA A 524 -15.58 25.78 -19.27
CA ALA A 524 -15.33 24.72 -18.30
C ALA A 524 -16.23 24.79 -17.06
N TRP A 525 -16.49 26.01 -16.54
CA TRP A 525 -17.31 26.21 -15.34
C TRP A 525 -18.69 25.56 -15.44
N ARG A 526 -19.30 25.61 -16.63
CA ARG A 526 -20.65 25.10 -16.86
C ARG A 526 -20.69 23.58 -16.94
N VAL A 527 -19.67 22.99 -17.57
CA VAL A 527 -19.53 21.53 -17.65
C VAL A 527 -19.31 20.96 -16.25
N LEU A 528 -18.42 21.55 -15.46
CA LEU A 528 -18.19 21.15 -14.08
C LEU A 528 -19.45 21.28 -13.21
N HIS A 529 -20.19 22.39 -13.35
CA HIS A 529 -21.48 22.56 -12.68
C HIS A 529 -22.47 21.46 -13.05
N ALA A 530 -22.57 21.10 -14.34
CA ALA A 530 -23.46 20.04 -14.81
C ALA A 530 -23.06 18.65 -14.27
N LEU A 531 -21.77 18.42 -14.05
CA LEU A 531 -21.23 17.21 -13.43
C LEU A 531 -21.33 17.21 -11.88
N GLY A 532 -21.93 18.23 -11.28
CA GLY A 532 -22.06 18.35 -9.82
C GLY A 532 -20.76 18.71 -9.10
N VAL A 533 -19.73 19.14 -9.83
CA VAL A 533 -18.45 19.59 -9.26
C VAL A 533 -18.59 21.05 -8.82
N PRO A 534 -18.18 21.41 -7.59
CA PRO A 534 -18.24 22.79 -7.12
C PRO A 534 -17.52 23.76 -8.06
N VAL A 535 -18.22 24.83 -8.48
CA VAL A 535 -17.70 25.83 -9.41
C VAL A 535 -16.82 26.82 -8.64
N ALA A 536 -15.56 26.47 -8.45
CA ALA A 536 -14.55 27.38 -7.98
C ALA A 536 -13.47 27.51 -9.05
N LYS A 537 -13.33 28.70 -9.64
CA LYS A 537 -12.21 28.99 -10.54
C LYS A 537 -10.91 28.73 -9.76
N PRO A 538 -10.02 27.83 -10.20
CA PRO A 538 -8.80 27.55 -9.49
C PRO A 538 -7.83 28.71 -9.71
N VAL A 539 -7.93 29.71 -8.84
CA VAL A 539 -7.03 30.87 -8.85
C VAL A 539 -5.68 30.50 -8.22
N THR A 540 -5.62 29.40 -7.45
CA THR A 540 -4.42 28.97 -6.72
C THR A 540 -3.95 27.58 -7.12
N LYS A 541 -2.63 27.41 -7.22
CA LYS A 541 -1.89 26.15 -7.46
C LYS A 541 -1.94 25.19 -6.25
N LYS A 542 -3.13 24.77 -5.82
CA LYS A 542 -3.27 23.94 -4.60
C LYS A 542 -3.48 22.46 -4.87
N ASP A 543 -4.15 22.10 -5.95
CA ASP A 543 -4.47 20.70 -6.26
C ASP A 543 -4.38 20.44 -7.77
N PHE A 544 -3.18 20.06 -8.22
CA PHE A 544 -2.90 19.83 -9.64
C PHE A 544 -3.53 18.55 -10.18
N ASN A 545 -3.63 17.50 -9.35
CA ASN A 545 -4.22 16.24 -9.76
C ASN A 545 -5.72 16.42 -10.02
N LEU A 546 -6.42 17.14 -9.13
CA LEU A 546 -7.82 17.47 -9.33
C LEU A 546 -8.04 18.32 -10.59
N MET A 547 -7.17 19.29 -10.84
CA MET A 547 -7.24 20.12 -12.05
C MET A 547 -7.05 19.30 -13.33
N LEU A 548 -6.09 18.36 -13.37
CA LEU A 548 -5.90 17.47 -14.51
C LEU A 548 -7.12 16.59 -14.75
N CYS A 549 -7.68 15.99 -13.69
CA CYS A 549 -8.91 15.21 -13.77
C CYS A 549 -10.09 16.04 -14.31
N HIS A 550 -10.20 17.30 -13.90
CA HIS A 550 -11.24 18.21 -14.42
C HIS A 550 -11.04 18.51 -15.90
N ILE A 551 -9.81 18.78 -16.35
CA ILE A 551 -9.51 18.99 -17.78
C ILE A 551 -9.96 17.77 -18.60
N GLU A 552 -9.64 16.56 -18.14
CA GLU A 552 -10.04 15.31 -18.81
C GLU A 552 -11.56 15.16 -18.87
N LYS A 553 -12.27 15.31 -17.75
CA LYS A 553 -13.75 15.22 -17.69
C LYS A 553 -14.42 16.26 -18.59
N ILE A 554 -13.89 17.47 -18.65
CA ILE A 554 -14.41 18.52 -19.54
C ILE A 554 -14.16 18.17 -21.01
N HIS A 555 -12.97 17.67 -21.35
CA HIS A 555 -12.64 17.26 -22.70
C HIS A 555 -13.56 16.13 -23.17
N GLU A 556 -13.78 15.11 -22.35
CA GLU A 556 -14.68 14.00 -22.66
C GLU A 556 -16.14 14.44 -22.82
N ALA A 557 -16.65 15.27 -21.91
CA ALA A 557 -17.99 15.84 -22.03
C ALA A 557 -18.14 16.70 -23.29
N SER A 558 -17.09 17.44 -23.69
CA SER A 558 -17.08 18.24 -24.91
C SER A 558 -17.09 17.36 -26.16
N LEU A 559 -16.33 16.26 -26.16
CA LEU A 559 -16.36 15.28 -27.24
C LEU A 559 -17.73 14.61 -27.34
N LEU A 560 -18.34 14.24 -26.20
CA LEU A 560 -19.68 13.66 -26.15
C LEU A 560 -20.72 14.60 -26.74
N TYR A 561 -20.67 15.88 -26.36
CA TYR A 561 -21.55 16.90 -26.92
C TYR A 561 -21.38 17.07 -28.43
N CYS A 562 -20.16 16.93 -28.97
CA CYS A 562 -19.89 17.05 -30.41
C CYS A 562 -20.38 15.84 -31.23
N VAL A 563 -20.54 14.66 -30.63
CA VAL A 563 -20.97 13.44 -31.34
C VAL A 563 -22.48 13.16 -31.21
N LEU A 564 -23.15 13.81 -30.26
CA LEU A 564 -24.61 13.85 -30.12
C LEU A 564 -25.21 14.86 -31.12
#